data_AF-A0A249NUP7-F1
#
_entry.id   AF-A0A249NUP7-F1
#
_cell.length_a   1.000
_cell.length_b   1.000
_cell.length_c   1.000
_cell.angle_alpha   90.00
_cell.angle_beta   90.00
_cell.angle_gamma   90.00
#
_symmetry.space_group_name_H-M   'P 1'
#
loop_
_entity.id
_entity.type
_entity.pdbx_description
1 polymer ?
#
loop_
_entity_poly.entity_id
_entity_poly.type
_entity_poly.pdbx_seq_one_letter_code
_entity_poly.pdbx_strand_id
1 'polypeptide(L)'
;MIVQQNLAMLHFPPENITLADRLQRAAFEYFLDYTDARTGLVADTSRAGSPSSIAATGFGLSCYPVALERGWMRRGDAGHRVLTTLRFLDGSRQGSDRLATGYRGFYFHFLDMRTGERAWNSELSTIDTALLLAGALTAAAYFSGPDPNETEIRSLAARLYERADWAWALNRGDTLTMGWRPPGRFLKHRWRGYSEALLLYVLALGSTSLPIAPENYGAYSVAHEWLTIGGMSHLHAGALFIHLFPHAWIDFRGIGDTGMRAVSSDYFANSCRAIALQRAHAEANPHGFSGYCRNLWGFSACHAPKGWMRLRDGRRQRLLGYAARGAPFGADDGTLVAWAPLAGLPFAPDDCLDSLSHLLAHFRHCFATAAFPAASIRACRAQGARAGSTTGLSGLTRGCPS
;
A
#
# COMPACT_ATOMS: atom_id res chain seq x y z
N MET A 1 2.87 16.79 -23.34
CA MET A 1 3.04 15.82 -24.44
C MET A 1 3.43 14.49 -23.81
N ILE A 2 2.42 13.80 -23.27
CA ILE A 2 2.62 12.54 -22.55
C ILE A 2 2.82 11.46 -23.61
N VAL A 3 3.91 10.74 -23.46
CA VAL A 3 4.33 9.60 -24.28
C VAL A 3 3.12 8.68 -24.47
N GLN A 4 2.67 8.57 -25.72
CA GLN A 4 1.95 7.39 -26.22
C GLN A 4 2.87 6.20 -25.95
N GLN A 5 2.82 5.63 -24.76
CA GLN A 5 3.42 4.32 -24.52
C GLN A 5 2.61 3.33 -25.35
N ASN A 6 3.29 2.74 -26.32
CA ASN A 6 2.85 1.63 -27.15
C ASN A 6 1.90 0.72 -26.38
N LEU A 7 0.61 0.91 -26.64
CA LEU A 7 -0.45 -0.07 -26.43
C LEU A 7 -0.21 -1.21 -27.41
N ALA A 8 0.82 -2.03 -27.15
CA ALA A 8 0.69 -3.46 -27.37
C ALA A 8 -0.29 -4.01 -26.30
N MET A 9 -1.52 -3.49 -26.33
CA MET A 9 -2.70 -4.10 -25.73
C MET A 9 -2.99 -5.32 -26.59
N LEU A 10 -2.23 -6.40 -26.36
CA LEU A 10 -2.57 -7.71 -26.88
C LEU A 10 -3.92 -8.10 -26.28
N HIS A 11 -4.98 -7.93 -27.09
CA HIS A 11 -6.32 -8.51 -26.97
C HIS A 11 -6.75 -8.91 -25.54
N PHE A 12 -7.08 -7.94 -24.69
CA PHE A 12 -7.95 -8.24 -23.55
C PHE A 12 -9.37 -8.43 -24.06
N PRO A 13 -10.05 -9.54 -23.74
CA PRO A 13 -11.47 -9.68 -23.99
C PRO A 13 -12.23 -8.49 -23.37
N PRO A 14 -13.23 -7.91 -24.06
CA PRO A 14 -14.01 -6.79 -23.52
C PRO A 14 -14.61 -7.04 -22.13
N GLU A 15 -14.94 -8.29 -21.80
CA GLU A 15 -15.40 -8.68 -20.47
C GLU A 15 -14.35 -8.44 -19.37
N ASN A 16 -13.06 -8.65 -19.65
CA ASN A 16 -11.97 -8.49 -18.69
C ASN A 16 -11.69 -7.02 -18.39
N ILE A 17 -11.78 -6.15 -19.41
CA ILE A 17 -11.67 -4.69 -19.25
C ILE A 17 -12.82 -4.16 -18.40
N THR A 18 -14.06 -4.57 -18.74
CA THR A 18 -15.26 -4.19 -17.99
C THR A 18 -15.17 -4.65 -16.54
N LEU A 19 -14.64 -5.85 -16.31
CA LEU A 19 -14.44 -6.37 -14.98
C LEU A 19 -13.45 -5.53 -14.18
N ALA A 20 -12.26 -5.29 -14.74
CA ALA A 20 -11.22 -4.50 -14.07
C ALA A 20 -11.71 -3.10 -13.71
N ASP A 21 -12.39 -2.40 -14.64
CA ASP A 21 -12.94 -1.06 -14.41
C ASP A 21 -13.96 -1.07 -13.25
N ARG A 22 -14.87 -2.05 -13.22
CA ARG A 22 -15.83 -2.19 -12.12
C ARG A 22 -15.15 -2.39 -10.77
N LEU A 23 -14.12 -3.23 -10.70
CA LEU A 23 -13.40 -3.49 -9.44
C LEU A 23 -12.60 -2.27 -9.00
N GLN A 24 -11.99 -1.53 -9.94
CA GLN A 24 -11.28 -0.29 -9.64
C GLN A 24 -12.24 0.80 -9.14
N ARG A 25 -13.41 0.96 -9.77
CA ARG A 25 -14.45 1.89 -9.31
C ARG A 25 -14.94 1.55 -7.91
N ALA A 26 -15.23 0.27 -7.66
CA ALA A 26 -15.63 -0.22 -6.34
C ALA A 26 -14.54 0.02 -5.26
N ALA A 27 -13.26 -0.09 -5.62
CA ALA A 27 -12.17 0.27 -4.73
C ALA A 27 -12.11 1.80 -4.49
N PHE A 28 -12.36 2.62 -5.52
CA PHE A 28 -12.41 4.08 -5.40
C PHE A 28 -13.55 4.56 -4.49
N GLU A 29 -14.71 3.90 -4.51
CA GLU A 29 -15.87 4.22 -3.66
C GLU A 29 -15.51 4.20 -2.16
N TYR A 30 -14.52 3.40 -1.75
CA TYR A 30 -13.99 3.45 -0.38
C TYR A 30 -13.55 4.86 0.04
N PHE A 31 -12.85 5.58 -0.84
CA PHE A 31 -12.36 6.93 -0.56
C PHE A 31 -13.48 7.99 -0.63
N LEU A 32 -14.64 7.65 -1.19
CA LEU A 32 -15.82 8.51 -1.13
C LEU A 32 -16.55 8.32 0.20
N ASP A 33 -16.77 7.07 0.58
CA ASP A 33 -17.63 6.68 1.70
C ASP A 33 -16.93 6.79 3.06
N TYR A 34 -15.62 6.58 3.11
CA TYR A 34 -14.84 6.49 4.35
C TYR A 34 -13.86 7.66 4.54
N THR A 35 -14.13 8.80 3.91
CA THR A 35 -13.40 10.05 4.09
C THR A 35 -14.23 11.04 4.91
N ASP A 36 -13.65 11.64 5.95
CA ASP A 36 -14.31 12.73 6.66
C ASP A 36 -14.30 13.99 5.78
N ALA A 37 -15.48 14.56 5.53
CA ALA A 37 -15.63 15.68 4.60
C ALA A 37 -15.03 17.01 5.11
N ARG A 38 -14.69 17.12 6.41
CA ARG A 38 -14.16 18.34 7.02
C ARG A 38 -12.63 18.32 7.07
N THR A 39 -12.06 17.17 7.41
CA THR A 39 -10.60 17.00 7.53
C THR A 39 -9.98 16.40 6.27
N GLY A 40 -10.77 15.72 5.45
CA GLY A 40 -10.28 14.96 4.30
C GLY A 40 -9.47 13.73 4.69
N LEU A 41 -9.49 13.32 5.97
CA LEU A 41 -8.84 12.12 6.48
C LEU A 41 -9.62 10.86 6.09
N VAL A 42 -8.90 9.79 5.78
CA VAL A 42 -9.46 8.51 5.32
C VAL A 42 -9.38 7.45 6.43
N ALA A 43 -10.50 6.81 6.73
CA ALA A 43 -10.55 5.75 7.74
C ALA A 43 -9.61 4.59 7.38
N ASP A 44 -8.95 4.01 8.39
CA ASP A 44 -8.09 2.83 8.22
C ASP A 44 -8.88 1.61 7.75
N THR A 45 -10.12 1.46 8.23
CA THR A 45 -11.02 0.37 7.83
C THR A 45 -12.46 0.88 7.72
N SER A 46 -13.30 0.12 7.02
CA SER A 46 -14.74 0.38 6.94
C SER A 46 -15.52 0.06 8.21
N ARG A 47 -14.84 -0.35 9.29
CA ARG A 47 -15.50 -0.68 10.55
C ARG A 47 -15.93 0.61 11.25
N ALA A 48 -17.14 0.60 11.82
CA ALA A 48 -17.64 1.73 12.60
C ALA A 48 -16.65 2.11 13.72
N GLY A 49 -16.35 3.41 13.83
CA GLY A 49 -15.40 3.93 14.83
C GLY A 49 -13.92 3.70 14.49
N SER A 50 -13.58 3.28 13.27
CA SER A 50 -12.19 3.21 12.82
C SER A 50 -11.54 4.60 12.86
N PRO A 51 -10.31 4.75 13.36
CA PRO A 51 -9.55 6.00 13.19
C PRO A 51 -9.14 6.17 11.72
N SER A 52 -8.61 7.35 11.40
CA SER A 52 -7.91 7.62 10.15
C SER A 52 -6.58 6.90 10.10
N SER A 53 -6.17 6.43 8.92
CA SER A 53 -4.78 6.09 8.60
C SER A 53 -4.20 7.17 7.69
N ILE A 54 -3.03 7.72 8.05
CA ILE A 54 -2.42 8.76 7.22
C ILE A 54 -1.91 8.20 5.88
N ALA A 55 -1.48 6.93 5.85
CA ALA A 55 -1.15 6.26 4.61
C ALA A 55 -2.39 6.08 3.71
N ALA A 56 -3.53 5.65 4.26
CA ALA A 56 -4.78 5.55 3.49
C ALA A 56 -5.21 6.90 2.91
N THR A 57 -4.96 7.98 3.66
CA THR A 57 -5.18 9.36 3.19
C THR A 57 -4.29 9.69 1.99
N GLY A 58 -3.02 9.28 2.00
CA GLY A 58 -2.10 9.40 0.86
C GLY A 58 -2.56 8.66 -0.39
N PHE A 59 -2.98 7.40 -0.25
CA PHE A 59 -3.55 6.66 -1.37
C PHE A 59 -4.83 7.32 -1.89
N GLY A 60 -5.71 7.80 -1.01
CA GLY A 60 -6.91 8.53 -1.40
C GLY A 60 -6.62 9.76 -2.25
N LEU A 61 -5.61 10.56 -1.87
CA LEU A 61 -5.15 11.70 -2.67
C LEU A 61 -4.69 11.28 -4.07
N SER A 62 -4.02 10.14 -4.19
CA SER A 62 -3.56 9.57 -5.47
C SER A 62 -4.71 9.05 -6.33
N CYS A 63 -5.83 8.64 -5.74
CA CYS A 63 -6.98 8.11 -6.46
C CYS A 63 -7.83 9.20 -7.13
N TYR A 64 -7.77 10.46 -6.69
CA TYR A 64 -8.55 11.53 -7.31
C TYR A 64 -8.18 11.80 -8.78
N PRO A 65 -6.89 11.94 -9.16
CA PRO A 65 -6.49 11.97 -10.57
C PRO A 65 -7.04 10.79 -11.39
N VAL A 66 -6.96 9.56 -10.86
CA VAL A 66 -7.47 8.36 -11.53
C VAL A 66 -8.98 8.46 -11.76
N ALA A 67 -9.74 8.88 -10.75
CA ALA A 67 -11.18 9.03 -10.87
C ALA A 67 -11.60 10.10 -11.89
N LEU A 68 -10.79 11.15 -12.08
CA LEU A 68 -11.00 12.16 -13.11
C LEU A 68 -10.78 11.60 -14.52
N GLU A 69 -9.64 10.94 -14.74
CA GLU A 69 -9.33 10.30 -16.03
C GLU A 69 -10.35 9.22 -16.40
N ARG A 70 -10.96 8.57 -15.40
CA ARG A 70 -12.01 7.58 -15.58
C ARG A 70 -13.44 8.16 -15.66
N GLY A 71 -13.60 9.47 -15.48
CA GLY A 71 -14.91 10.13 -15.50
C GLY A 71 -15.84 9.76 -14.32
N TRP A 72 -15.30 9.23 -13.22
CA TRP A 72 -16.06 8.89 -12.02
C TRP A 72 -16.34 10.10 -11.12
N MET A 73 -15.60 11.20 -11.31
CA MET A 73 -15.72 12.43 -10.53
C MET A 73 -15.47 13.65 -11.43
N ARG A 74 -16.04 14.80 -11.08
CA ARG A 74 -15.75 16.07 -11.77
C ARG A 74 -14.48 16.71 -11.21
N ARG A 75 -13.72 17.40 -12.05
CA ARG A 75 -12.44 18.04 -11.68
C ARG A 75 -12.54 18.96 -10.46
N GLY A 76 -13.60 19.79 -10.41
CA GLY A 76 -13.85 20.69 -9.28
C GLY A 76 -14.14 19.96 -7.96
N ASP A 77 -14.92 18.88 -8.00
CA ASP A 77 -15.24 18.08 -6.80
C ASP A 77 -13.98 17.38 -6.25
N ALA A 78 -13.15 16.85 -7.15
CA ALA A 78 -11.86 16.24 -6.80
C ALA A 78 -10.88 17.27 -6.23
N GLY A 79 -10.73 18.43 -6.89
CA GLY A 79 -9.88 19.52 -6.42
C GLY A 79 -10.28 20.03 -5.04
N HIS A 80 -11.59 20.15 -4.77
CA HIS A 80 -12.09 20.53 -3.45
C HIS A 80 -11.71 19.50 -2.37
N ARG A 81 -11.87 18.20 -2.64
CA ARG A 81 -11.47 17.14 -1.70
C ARG A 81 -9.98 17.17 -1.41
N VAL A 82 -9.14 17.31 -2.44
CA VAL A 82 -7.69 17.46 -2.28
C VAL A 82 -7.36 18.68 -1.41
N LEU A 83 -7.93 19.85 -1.73
CA LEU A 83 -7.70 21.07 -0.94
C LEU A 83 -8.13 20.93 0.51
N THR A 84 -9.28 20.32 0.78
CA THR A 84 -9.74 20.07 2.15
C THR A 84 -8.71 19.30 2.95
N THR A 85 -8.21 18.17 2.40
CA THR A 85 -7.17 17.36 3.05
C THR A 85 -5.89 18.17 3.25
N LEU A 86 -5.39 18.85 2.20
CA LEU A 86 -4.10 19.55 2.27
C LEU A 86 -4.15 20.75 3.22
N ARG A 87 -5.23 21.56 3.21
CA ARG A 87 -5.42 22.68 4.14
C ARG A 87 -5.51 22.20 5.58
N PHE A 88 -6.25 21.11 5.83
CA PHE A 88 -6.33 20.50 7.14
C PHE A 88 -4.93 20.09 7.65
N LEU A 89 -4.17 19.35 6.84
CA LEU A 89 -2.85 18.86 7.19
C LEU A 89 -1.81 19.99 7.35
N ASP A 90 -1.88 21.04 6.54
CA ASP A 90 -0.98 22.20 6.60
C ASP A 90 -1.22 22.98 7.90
N GLY A 91 -2.48 23.26 8.24
CA GLY A 91 -2.90 23.97 9.45
C GLY A 91 -2.96 23.12 10.73
N SER A 92 -2.71 21.80 10.63
CA SER A 92 -2.79 20.88 11.77
C SER A 92 -1.70 21.11 12.82
N ARG A 93 -2.00 20.76 14.08
CA ARG A 93 -1.07 20.94 15.20
C ARG A 93 0.16 20.03 15.05
N GLN A 94 1.34 20.63 15.04
CA GLN A 94 2.61 19.93 15.13
C GLN A 94 3.16 20.02 16.57
N GLY A 95 3.39 18.89 17.22
CA GLY A 95 3.80 18.86 18.63
C GLY A 95 4.04 17.45 19.17
N SER A 96 4.55 17.36 20.39
CA SER A 96 4.78 16.09 21.09
C SER A 96 3.61 15.71 22.02
N ASP A 97 2.58 16.54 22.14
CA ASP A 97 1.41 16.28 22.97
C ASP A 97 0.37 15.40 22.24
N ARG A 98 -0.65 14.95 22.98
CA ARG A 98 -1.69 14.06 22.43
C ARG A 98 -2.62 14.73 21.42
N LEU A 99 -2.71 16.07 21.44
CA LEU A 99 -3.57 16.83 20.54
C LEU A 99 -2.87 17.12 19.20
N ALA A 100 -1.60 16.74 19.06
CA ALA A 100 -0.87 16.93 17.82
C ALA A 100 -1.27 15.89 16.76
N THR A 101 -1.41 16.36 15.53
CA THR A 101 -1.60 15.54 14.32
C THR A 101 -0.27 14.98 13.83
N GLY A 102 0.82 15.69 14.09
CA GLY A 102 2.15 15.29 13.69
C GLY A 102 3.24 15.98 14.49
N TYR A 103 4.48 15.70 14.13
CA TYR A 103 5.67 16.31 14.71
C TYR A 103 6.77 16.34 13.65
N ARG A 104 7.54 17.44 13.58
CA ARG A 104 8.69 17.56 12.64
C ARG A 104 8.30 17.32 11.18
N GLY A 105 7.07 17.65 10.80
CA GLY A 105 6.53 17.44 9.46
C GLY A 105 6.12 16.00 9.14
N PHE A 106 6.33 15.06 10.06
CA PHE A 106 5.76 13.73 9.99
C PHE A 106 4.40 13.68 10.69
N TYR A 107 3.63 12.63 10.42
CA TYR A 107 2.28 12.43 10.96
C TYR A 107 2.18 11.15 11.78
N PHE A 108 1.30 11.17 12.78
CA PHE A 108 0.97 9.95 13.51
C PHE A 108 0.24 8.98 12.58
N HIS A 109 0.58 7.69 12.68
CA HIS A 109 0.01 6.61 11.88
C HIS A 109 -1.52 6.68 11.91
N PHE A 110 -2.08 6.77 13.12
CA PHE A 110 -3.51 6.86 13.34
C PHE A 110 -3.90 8.19 13.98
N LEU A 111 -4.95 8.78 13.41
CA LEU A 111 -5.53 10.05 13.85
C LEU A 111 -7.04 9.89 14.09
N ASP A 112 -7.60 10.67 14.99
CA ASP A 112 -9.06 10.82 15.09
C ASP A 112 -9.59 11.42 13.78
N MET A 113 -10.68 10.87 13.24
CA MET A 113 -11.20 11.27 11.94
C MET A 113 -11.66 12.74 11.90
N ARG A 114 -12.15 13.27 13.03
CA ARG A 114 -12.82 14.57 13.11
C ARG A 114 -11.90 15.66 13.61
N THR A 115 -11.06 15.36 14.59
CA THR A 115 -10.15 16.34 15.18
C THR A 115 -8.74 16.26 14.58
N GLY A 116 -8.37 15.10 14.04
CA GLY A 116 -7.01 14.76 13.63
C GLY A 116 -5.99 14.78 14.77
N GLU A 117 -6.46 14.66 16.01
CA GLU A 117 -5.60 14.38 17.16
C GLU A 117 -5.07 12.94 17.08
N ARG A 118 -3.92 12.69 17.72
CA ARG A 118 -3.31 11.36 17.76
C ARG A 118 -4.27 10.32 18.35
N ALA A 119 -4.63 9.32 17.56
CA ALA A 119 -5.45 8.21 18.02
C ALA A 119 -4.62 7.16 18.76
N TRP A 120 -5.18 6.66 19.86
CA TRP A 120 -4.54 5.66 20.73
C TRP A 120 -3.14 6.09 21.20
N ASN A 121 -2.16 5.18 21.10
CA ASN A 121 -0.75 5.44 21.37
C ASN A 121 0.08 5.26 20.08
N SER A 122 -0.50 5.58 18.91
CA SER A 122 0.14 5.43 17.60
C SER A 122 1.50 6.14 17.53
N GLU A 123 2.48 5.56 16.85
CA GLU A 123 3.73 6.23 16.52
C GLU A 123 3.53 7.31 15.45
N LEU A 124 4.43 8.28 15.46
CA LEU A 124 4.78 9.07 14.30
C LEU A 124 5.44 8.11 13.29
N SER A 125 4.85 7.93 12.12
CA SER A 125 5.26 6.88 11.17
C SER A 125 5.96 7.51 9.97
N THR A 126 7.21 7.14 9.73
CA THR A 126 8.00 7.69 8.62
C THR A 126 7.49 7.19 7.27
N ILE A 127 7.14 5.90 7.18
CA ILE A 127 6.61 5.33 5.93
C ILE A 127 5.21 5.82 5.61
N ASP A 128 4.32 5.94 6.60
CA ASP A 128 2.95 6.39 6.32
C ASP A 128 2.94 7.87 5.94
N THR A 129 3.85 8.67 6.53
CA THR A 129 4.09 10.04 6.08
C THR A 129 4.61 10.05 4.64
N ALA A 130 5.56 9.18 4.28
CA ALA A 130 6.06 9.10 2.89
C ALA A 130 4.93 8.77 1.89
N LEU A 131 4.04 7.84 2.23
CA LEU A 131 2.87 7.49 1.42
C LEU A 131 1.87 8.66 1.31
N LEU A 132 1.66 9.40 2.40
CA LEU A 132 0.87 10.64 2.39
C LEU A 132 1.46 11.68 1.43
N LEU A 133 2.76 11.96 1.55
CA LEU A 133 3.45 12.96 0.76
C LEU A 133 3.48 12.58 -0.72
N ALA A 134 3.68 11.30 -1.04
CA ALA A 134 3.59 10.81 -2.42
C ALA A 134 2.20 11.08 -3.02
N GLY A 135 1.14 10.87 -2.26
CA GLY A 135 -0.22 11.22 -2.68
C GLY A 135 -0.46 12.72 -2.87
N ALA A 136 0.03 13.54 -1.95
CA ALA A 136 -0.07 15.00 -2.06
C ALA A 136 0.70 15.53 -3.29
N LEU A 137 1.91 15.02 -3.53
CA LEU A 137 2.73 15.37 -4.69
C LEU A 137 2.08 14.89 -6.00
N THR A 138 1.44 13.72 -6.01
CA THR A 138 0.68 13.22 -7.16
C THR A 138 -0.48 14.14 -7.51
N ALA A 139 -1.26 14.55 -6.51
CA ALA A 139 -2.33 15.51 -6.71
C ALA A 139 -1.79 16.85 -7.24
N ALA A 140 -0.70 17.36 -6.66
CA ALA A 140 -0.07 18.60 -7.12
C ALA A 140 0.45 18.52 -8.58
N ALA A 141 1.02 17.38 -8.98
CA ALA A 141 1.47 17.17 -10.36
C ALA A 141 0.30 17.17 -11.35
N TYR A 142 -0.86 16.63 -10.95
CA TYR A 142 -2.04 16.53 -11.81
C TYR A 142 -2.88 17.83 -11.86
N PHE A 143 -3.05 18.51 -10.72
CA PHE A 143 -3.73 19.79 -10.61
C PHE A 143 -2.76 20.94 -10.92
N SER A 144 -2.33 21.02 -12.18
CA SER A 144 -1.32 21.95 -12.71
C SER A 144 -1.87 23.13 -13.51
N GLY A 145 -3.20 23.30 -13.56
CA GLY A 145 -3.86 24.39 -14.26
C GLY A 145 -3.69 25.77 -13.58
N PRO A 146 -4.13 26.85 -14.27
CA PRO A 146 -4.03 28.22 -13.76
C PRO A 146 -5.10 28.58 -12.71
N ASP A 147 -6.05 27.68 -12.43
CA ASP A 147 -7.08 27.90 -11.41
C ASP A 147 -6.42 28.19 -10.04
N PRO A 148 -6.92 29.19 -9.27
CA PRO A 148 -6.35 29.51 -7.96
C PRO A 148 -6.34 28.34 -6.98
N ASN A 149 -7.35 27.46 -7.02
CA ASN A 149 -7.41 26.27 -6.18
C ASN A 149 -6.30 25.29 -6.54
N GLU A 150 -6.06 25.07 -7.83
CA GLU A 150 -4.97 24.20 -8.29
C GLU A 150 -3.59 24.76 -7.95
N THR A 151 -3.44 26.08 -8.03
CA THR A 151 -2.22 26.77 -7.57
C THR A 151 -1.99 26.55 -6.08
N GLU A 152 -3.05 26.66 -5.27
CA GLU A 152 -2.98 26.41 -3.84
C GLU A 152 -2.66 24.94 -3.51
N ILE A 153 -3.24 23.97 -4.24
CA ILE A 153 -2.90 22.54 -4.10
C ILE A 153 -1.39 22.35 -4.25
N ARG A 154 -0.78 22.91 -5.30
CA ARG A 154 0.65 22.79 -5.55
C ARG A 154 1.47 23.43 -4.43
N SER A 155 1.09 24.63 -3.98
CA SER A 155 1.77 25.31 -2.88
C SER A 155 1.67 24.54 -1.57
N LEU A 156 0.50 24.01 -1.21
CA LEU A 156 0.30 23.22 0.01
C LEU A 156 1.09 21.92 -0.03
N ALA A 157 1.03 21.16 -1.12
CA ALA A 157 1.76 19.90 -1.25
C ALA A 157 3.28 20.12 -1.13
N ALA A 158 3.82 21.16 -1.77
CA ALA A 158 5.23 21.54 -1.63
C ALA A 158 5.59 21.88 -0.18
N ARG A 159 4.78 22.71 0.50
CA ARG A 159 5.01 23.04 1.92
C ARG A 159 4.99 21.81 2.81
N LEU A 160 4.03 20.91 2.62
CA LEU A 160 3.92 19.68 3.41
C LEU A 160 5.14 18.77 3.20
N TYR A 161 5.58 18.61 1.96
CA TYR A 161 6.77 17.82 1.61
C TYR A 161 8.05 18.40 2.22
N GLU A 162 8.28 19.71 2.03
CA GLU A 162 9.48 20.38 2.55
C GLU A 162 9.46 20.59 4.07
N ARG A 163 8.33 20.35 4.73
CA ARG A 163 8.25 20.39 6.20
C ARG A 163 8.80 19.11 6.86
N ALA A 164 8.87 18.00 6.14
CA ALA A 164 9.33 16.72 6.68
C ALA A 164 10.84 16.76 6.95
N ASP A 165 11.21 16.65 8.23
CA ASP A 165 12.61 16.70 8.69
C ASP A 165 13.27 15.31 8.57
N TRP A 166 13.63 14.91 7.33
CA TRP A 166 14.20 13.58 7.07
C TRP A 166 15.54 13.38 7.79
N ALA A 167 16.34 14.44 7.89
CA ALA A 167 17.57 14.43 8.69
C ALA A 167 17.31 14.13 10.17
N TRP A 168 16.26 14.70 10.78
CA TRP A 168 15.85 14.36 12.15
C TRP A 168 15.38 12.90 12.27
N ALA A 169 14.66 12.39 11.27
CA ALA A 169 14.16 11.01 11.26
C ALA A 169 15.27 9.94 11.19
N LEU A 170 16.50 10.32 10.78
CA LEU A 170 17.69 9.48 10.91
C LEU A 170 18.08 9.24 12.37
N ASN A 171 17.66 10.08 13.33
CA ASN A 171 18.06 10.00 14.73
C ASN A 171 19.58 9.71 14.91
N ARG A 172 20.42 10.42 14.13
CA ARG A 172 21.90 10.30 14.12
C ARG A 172 22.44 8.89 13.79
N GLY A 173 21.64 8.02 13.17
CA GLY A 173 22.11 6.72 12.68
C GLY A 173 22.09 6.65 11.15
N ASP A 174 22.58 5.54 10.61
CA ASP A 174 22.86 5.43 9.17
C ASP A 174 21.60 5.26 8.31
N THR A 175 20.52 4.73 8.89
CA THR A 175 19.24 4.53 8.19
C THR A 175 18.08 5.34 8.79
N LEU A 176 16.95 5.42 8.09
CA LEU A 176 15.77 6.07 8.63
C LEU A 176 15.12 5.19 9.71
N THR A 177 14.69 5.82 10.81
CA THR A 177 13.90 5.13 11.84
C THR A 177 12.51 4.80 11.31
N MET A 178 11.89 3.72 11.79
CA MET A 178 10.50 3.40 11.41
C MET A 178 9.49 4.38 12.01
N GLY A 179 9.86 5.04 13.10
CA GLY A 179 8.99 6.01 13.72
C GLY A 179 9.49 6.54 15.05
N TRP A 180 8.65 7.36 15.66
CA TRP A 180 8.91 8.03 16.94
C TRP A 180 7.66 8.10 17.79
N ARG A 181 7.80 8.06 19.11
CA ARG A 181 6.68 8.16 20.07
C ARG A 181 6.96 9.24 21.10
N PRO A 182 5.96 10.09 21.40
CA PRO A 182 5.99 10.93 22.59
C PRO A 182 6.25 10.12 23.87
N PRO A 183 6.99 10.67 24.85
CA PRO A 183 7.49 12.04 24.91
C PRO A 183 8.87 12.27 24.28
N GLY A 184 9.41 11.36 23.45
CA GLY A 184 10.77 11.57 22.91
C GLY A 184 11.51 10.34 22.40
N ARG A 185 10.87 9.19 22.24
CA ARG A 185 11.57 7.92 21.94
C ARG A 185 11.37 7.52 20.48
N PHE A 186 12.47 7.42 19.74
CA PHE A 186 12.46 6.72 18.46
C PHE A 186 12.19 5.23 18.67
N LEU A 187 11.52 4.61 17.71
CA LEU A 187 11.34 3.16 17.69
C LEU A 187 12.70 2.47 17.54
N LYS A 188 12.82 1.28 18.11
CA LYS A 188 14.06 0.47 17.99
C LYS A 188 14.32 0.03 16.55
N HIS A 189 13.25 -0.20 15.80
CA HIS A 189 13.32 -0.66 14.42
C HIS A 189 13.62 0.48 13.45
N ARG A 190 14.41 0.16 12.44
CA ARG A 190 14.91 1.07 11.41
C ARG A 190 14.74 0.40 10.06
N TRP A 191 14.52 1.20 9.02
CA TRP A 191 14.43 0.70 7.66
C TRP A 191 15.80 0.16 7.23
N ARG A 192 15.89 -1.15 7.04
CA ARG A 192 17.09 -1.86 6.59
C ARG A 192 16.62 -3.05 5.76
N GLY A 193 17.20 -3.23 4.58
CA GLY A 193 16.80 -4.31 3.68
C GLY A 193 15.54 -3.98 2.90
N TYR A 194 15.27 -4.79 1.87
CA TYR A 194 14.25 -4.48 0.89
C TYR A 194 12.86 -4.51 1.52
N SER A 195 12.17 -3.38 1.43
CA SER A 195 10.86 -3.11 2.00
C SER A 195 10.15 -2.06 1.15
N GLU A 196 8.92 -1.70 1.53
CA GLU A 196 8.17 -0.59 0.95
C GLU A 196 8.91 0.76 1.08
N ALA A 197 9.95 0.82 1.92
CA ALA A 197 10.74 2.01 2.20
C ALA A 197 11.53 2.56 1.00
N LEU A 198 11.57 1.88 -0.14
CA LEU A 198 12.19 2.41 -1.35
C LEU A 198 11.62 3.80 -1.71
N LEU A 199 10.29 3.98 -1.64
CA LEU A 199 9.64 5.27 -1.85
C LEU A 199 10.07 6.32 -0.80
N LEU A 200 10.13 5.91 0.46
CA LEU A 200 10.54 6.76 1.58
C LEU A 200 11.97 7.28 1.38
N TYR A 201 12.89 6.45 0.90
CA TYR A 201 14.26 6.88 0.62
C TYR A 201 14.35 7.82 -0.58
N VAL A 202 13.57 7.59 -1.65
CA VAL A 202 13.51 8.52 -2.79
C VAL A 202 13.04 9.90 -2.35
N LEU A 203 11.98 9.97 -1.54
CA LEU A 203 11.47 11.24 -1.00
C LEU A 203 12.46 11.91 -0.04
N ALA A 204 13.11 11.13 0.83
CA ALA A 204 14.08 11.67 1.78
C ALA A 204 15.34 12.25 1.10
N LEU A 205 15.81 11.60 0.02
CA LEU A 205 16.92 12.09 -0.80
C LEU A 205 16.52 13.27 -1.70
N GLY A 206 15.27 13.29 -2.16
CA GLY A 206 14.74 14.32 -3.04
C GLY A 206 14.25 15.59 -2.32
N SER A 207 14.29 15.64 -0.99
CA SER A 207 13.88 16.84 -0.23
C SER A 207 14.89 17.96 -0.46
N THR A 208 14.42 19.20 -0.62
CA THR A 208 15.31 20.35 -0.84
C THR A 208 15.56 21.15 0.44
N SER A 209 14.80 20.90 1.50
CA SER A 209 14.92 21.56 2.80
C SER A 209 15.74 20.79 3.83
N LEU A 210 15.36 19.53 4.10
CA LEU A 210 15.87 18.73 5.22
C LEU A 210 16.22 17.29 4.78
N PRO A 211 17.06 17.10 3.73
CA PRO A 211 17.33 15.80 3.14
C PRO A 211 18.22 14.91 4.00
N ILE A 212 18.23 13.61 3.67
CA ILE A 212 19.30 12.68 4.06
C ILE A 212 20.42 12.67 3.01
N ALA A 213 21.56 12.05 3.33
CA ALA A 213 22.68 11.92 2.41
C ALA A 213 22.60 10.59 1.59
N PRO A 214 23.22 10.51 0.40
CA PRO A 214 23.23 9.28 -0.42
C PRO A 214 23.75 8.04 0.31
N GLU A 215 24.70 8.20 1.24
CA GLU A 215 25.27 7.12 2.03
C GLU A 215 24.22 6.45 2.92
N ASN A 216 23.20 7.19 3.35
CA ASN A 216 22.10 6.64 4.16
C ASN A 216 21.25 5.65 3.36
N TYR A 217 21.09 5.86 2.05
CA TYR A 217 20.47 4.87 1.16
C TYR A 217 21.38 3.66 0.96
N GLY A 218 22.69 3.87 0.82
CA GLY A 218 23.67 2.77 0.77
C GLY A 218 23.59 1.84 1.99
N ALA A 219 23.44 2.41 3.20
CA ALA A 219 23.27 1.65 4.44
C ALA A 219 21.95 0.86 4.51
N TYR A 220 20.89 1.35 3.83
CA TYR A 220 19.63 0.64 3.67
C TYR A 220 19.75 -0.51 2.68
N SER A 221 20.33 -0.25 1.50
CA SER A 221 20.40 -1.20 0.39
C SER A 221 21.41 -2.32 0.63
N VAL A 222 22.45 -2.13 1.46
CA VAL A 222 23.41 -3.20 1.77
C VAL A 222 22.78 -4.39 2.50
N ALA A 223 21.66 -4.15 3.21
CA ALA A 223 20.92 -5.18 3.90
C ALA A 223 19.85 -5.85 3.01
N HIS A 224 19.83 -5.56 1.70
CA HIS A 224 19.00 -6.26 0.73
C HIS A 224 19.33 -7.76 0.72
N GLU A 225 18.30 -8.59 0.87
CA GLU A 225 18.44 -10.04 0.80
C GLU A 225 18.25 -10.50 -0.64
N TRP A 226 19.33 -11.04 -1.23
CA TRP A 226 19.31 -11.59 -2.59
C TRP A 226 19.28 -13.12 -2.54
N LEU A 227 18.25 -13.71 -3.12
CA LEU A 227 18.10 -15.16 -3.25
C LEU A 227 18.36 -15.60 -4.69
N THR A 228 18.85 -16.83 -4.86
CA THR A 228 18.87 -17.50 -6.18
C THR A 228 17.77 -18.54 -6.21
N ILE A 229 16.74 -18.33 -7.03
CA ILE A 229 15.61 -19.26 -7.16
C ILE A 229 15.46 -19.60 -8.64
N GLY A 230 15.50 -20.89 -8.97
CA GLY A 230 15.44 -21.35 -10.37
C GLY A 230 16.61 -20.83 -11.22
N GLY A 231 17.80 -20.69 -10.63
CA GLY A 231 18.99 -20.17 -11.32
C GLY A 231 19.02 -18.65 -11.57
N MET A 232 17.99 -17.91 -11.12
CA MET A 232 17.91 -16.45 -11.28
C MET A 232 17.95 -15.74 -9.93
N SER A 233 18.67 -14.62 -9.88
CA SER A 233 18.70 -13.71 -8.74
C SER A 233 17.33 -13.07 -8.49
N HIS A 234 17.03 -12.81 -7.22
CA HIS A 234 15.79 -12.19 -6.78
C HIS A 234 16.05 -11.34 -5.55
N LEU A 235 15.64 -10.08 -5.60
CA LEU A 235 15.59 -9.26 -4.40
C LEU A 235 14.36 -9.67 -3.60
N HIS A 236 14.59 -10.35 -2.48
CA HIS A 236 13.55 -11.03 -1.74
C HIS A 236 12.85 -10.10 -0.75
N ALA A 237 11.52 -10.17 -0.78
CA ALA A 237 10.64 -9.83 0.32
C ALA A 237 9.40 -10.71 0.21
N GLY A 238 9.01 -11.38 1.30
CA GLY A 238 7.90 -12.33 1.24
C GLY A 238 6.54 -11.66 0.96
N ALA A 239 6.25 -10.54 1.61
CA ALA A 239 4.95 -9.89 1.52
C ALA A 239 4.82 -9.05 0.23
N LEU A 240 3.75 -9.28 -0.53
CA LEU A 240 3.62 -8.71 -1.89
C LEU A 240 3.59 -7.19 -1.92
N PHE A 241 3.00 -6.54 -0.91
CA PHE A 241 2.87 -5.07 -0.90
C PHE A 241 4.22 -4.35 -0.98
N ILE A 242 5.30 -4.97 -0.47
CA ILE A 242 6.67 -4.43 -0.54
C ILE A 242 7.10 -4.24 -2.00
N HIS A 243 6.75 -5.19 -2.87
CA HIS A 243 7.07 -5.14 -4.30
C HIS A 243 6.15 -4.20 -5.07
N LEU A 244 4.95 -3.89 -4.57
CA LEU A 244 3.93 -3.17 -5.35
C LEU A 244 3.77 -1.70 -4.95
N PHE A 245 3.87 -1.36 -3.66
CA PHE A 245 3.52 -0.02 -3.19
C PHE A 245 4.39 1.09 -3.80
N PRO A 246 5.73 0.98 -3.85
CA PRO A 246 6.56 2.01 -4.49
C PRO A 246 6.20 2.26 -5.96
N HIS A 247 5.77 1.21 -6.67
CA HIS A 247 5.38 1.30 -8.08
C HIS A 247 4.08 2.08 -8.33
N ALA A 248 3.29 2.37 -7.29
CA ALA A 248 2.12 3.22 -7.43
C ALA A 248 2.48 4.68 -7.78
N TRP A 249 3.72 5.09 -7.52
CA TRP A 249 4.20 6.46 -7.76
C TRP A 249 5.44 6.54 -8.65
N ILE A 250 6.27 5.49 -8.67
CA ILE A 250 7.51 5.48 -9.43
C ILE A 250 7.48 4.32 -10.43
N ASP A 251 7.59 4.64 -11.71
CA ASP A 251 7.80 3.64 -12.75
C ASP A 251 9.27 3.20 -12.73
N PHE A 252 9.55 2.06 -12.09
CA PHE A 252 10.91 1.54 -11.98
C PHE A 252 11.41 0.75 -13.21
N ARG A 253 10.69 0.75 -14.35
CA ARG A 253 11.19 0.11 -15.58
C ARG A 253 12.50 0.76 -16.02
N GLY A 254 13.56 -0.03 -16.14
CA GLY A 254 14.91 0.45 -16.45
C GLY A 254 15.59 1.22 -15.32
N ILE A 255 14.99 1.32 -14.13
CA ILE A 255 15.58 1.96 -12.95
C ILE A 255 16.10 0.87 -12.02
N GLY A 256 17.43 0.79 -11.89
CA GLY A 256 18.10 -0.11 -10.95
C GLY A 256 19.14 0.62 -10.13
N ASP A 257 19.21 0.34 -8.83
CA ASP A 257 20.32 0.71 -7.96
C ASP A 257 21.57 -0.16 -8.25
N THR A 258 22.62 -0.03 -7.45
CA THR A 258 23.85 -0.83 -7.61
C THR A 258 23.57 -2.33 -7.53
N GLY A 259 22.68 -2.78 -6.65
CA GLY A 259 22.35 -4.21 -6.51
C GLY A 259 21.58 -4.75 -7.70
N MET A 260 20.55 -4.03 -8.17
CA MET A 260 19.78 -4.38 -9.36
C MET A 260 20.63 -4.44 -10.62
N ARG A 261 21.52 -3.44 -10.82
CA ARG A 261 22.44 -3.42 -11.96
C ARG A 261 23.44 -4.57 -11.93
N ALA A 262 23.94 -4.95 -10.75
CA ALA A 262 24.88 -6.07 -10.62
C ALA A 262 24.29 -7.40 -11.10
N VAL A 263 22.96 -7.56 -11.06
CA VAL A 263 22.26 -8.76 -11.57
C VAL A 263 21.53 -8.51 -12.89
N SER A 264 21.83 -7.41 -13.58
CA SER A 264 21.21 -7.03 -14.86
C SER A 264 19.67 -7.04 -14.82
N SER A 265 19.09 -6.51 -13.74
CA SER A 265 17.64 -6.44 -13.50
C SER A 265 17.22 -5.02 -13.09
N ASP A 266 15.92 -4.80 -12.97
CA ASP A 266 15.33 -3.61 -12.33
C ASP A 266 14.23 -4.04 -11.34
N TYR A 267 13.67 -3.08 -10.60
CA TYR A 267 12.62 -3.38 -9.62
C TYR A 267 11.32 -3.84 -10.28
N PHE A 268 11.00 -3.40 -11.51
CA PHE A 268 9.79 -3.84 -12.22
C PHE A 268 9.87 -5.33 -12.56
N ALA A 269 10.97 -5.76 -13.17
CA ALA A 269 11.25 -7.16 -13.46
C ALA A 269 11.28 -8.01 -12.18
N ASN A 270 11.85 -7.48 -11.08
CA ASN A 270 11.83 -8.16 -9.79
C ASN A 270 10.40 -8.35 -9.24
N SER A 271 9.53 -7.34 -9.40
CA SER A 271 8.12 -7.38 -8.98
C SER A 271 7.28 -8.33 -9.83
N CYS A 272 7.49 -8.37 -11.16
CA CYS A 272 6.89 -9.39 -12.03
C CYS A 272 7.27 -10.81 -11.56
N ARG A 273 8.55 -10.98 -11.22
CA ARG A 273 9.06 -12.25 -10.72
C ARG A 273 8.51 -12.60 -9.34
N ALA A 274 8.31 -11.62 -8.44
CA ALA A 274 7.68 -11.85 -7.15
C ALA A 274 6.25 -12.39 -7.29
N ILE A 275 5.45 -11.85 -8.22
CA ILE A 275 4.11 -12.36 -8.54
C ILE A 275 4.19 -13.80 -9.04
N ALA A 276 5.09 -14.10 -9.99
CA ALA A 276 5.27 -15.46 -10.51
C ALA A 276 5.62 -16.46 -9.39
N LEU A 277 6.51 -16.08 -8.47
CA LEU A 277 6.88 -16.92 -7.33
C LEU A 277 5.72 -17.14 -6.35
N GLN A 278 4.91 -16.11 -6.07
CA GLN A 278 3.73 -16.28 -5.21
C GLN A 278 2.70 -17.23 -5.82
N ARG A 279 2.51 -17.15 -7.14
CA ARG A 279 1.64 -18.07 -7.87
C ARG A 279 2.16 -19.50 -7.85
N ALA A 280 3.46 -19.69 -8.05
CA ALA A 280 4.11 -21.00 -7.93
C ALA A 280 4.00 -21.58 -6.51
N HIS A 281 4.14 -20.75 -5.46
CA HIS A 281 3.92 -21.19 -4.08
C HIS A 281 2.46 -21.62 -3.83
N ALA A 282 1.48 -20.86 -4.33
CA ALA A 282 0.08 -21.23 -4.24
C ALA A 282 -0.25 -22.52 -5.01
N GLU A 283 0.40 -22.75 -6.15
CA GLU A 283 0.28 -24.00 -6.92
C GLU A 283 0.90 -25.20 -6.21
N ALA A 284 2.10 -25.03 -5.66
CA ALA A 284 2.78 -26.06 -4.87
C ALA A 284 2.02 -26.40 -3.57
N ASN A 285 1.33 -25.41 -2.99
CA ASN A 285 0.46 -25.53 -1.82
C ASN A 285 1.10 -26.38 -0.69
N PRO A 286 2.27 -25.97 -0.15
CA PRO A 286 3.05 -26.80 0.77
C PRO A 286 2.31 -27.14 2.08
N HIS A 287 1.27 -26.37 2.41
CA HIS A 287 0.44 -26.58 3.58
C HIS A 287 -0.90 -27.28 3.28
N GLY A 288 -1.16 -27.67 2.03
CA GLY A 288 -2.38 -28.40 1.64
C GLY A 288 -3.67 -27.63 1.94
N PHE A 289 -3.66 -26.30 1.81
CA PHE A 289 -4.84 -25.47 2.04
C PHE A 289 -5.84 -25.63 0.88
N SER A 290 -7.12 -25.78 1.22
CA SER A 290 -8.18 -25.95 0.22
C SER A 290 -8.29 -24.70 -0.66
N GLY A 291 -8.30 -24.87 -1.98
CA GLY A 291 -8.49 -23.77 -2.95
C GLY A 291 -7.21 -23.10 -3.44
N TYR A 292 -6.08 -23.23 -2.73
CA TYR A 292 -4.79 -22.77 -3.25
C TYR A 292 -4.50 -23.43 -4.60
N CYS A 293 -4.16 -22.59 -5.57
CA CYS A 293 -3.75 -22.99 -6.91
C CYS A 293 -3.06 -21.78 -7.57
N ARG A 294 -2.50 -21.97 -8.78
CA ARG A 294 -1.87 -20.88 -9.56
C ARG A 294 -2.76 -19.64 -9.77
N ASN A 295 -4.09 -19.80 -9.69
CA ASN A 295 -5.05 -18.73 -9.88
C ASN A 295 -5.67 -18.22 -8.56
N LEU A 296 -5.35 -18.81 -7.41
CA LEU A 296 -5.77 -18.34 -6.07
C LEU A 296 -4.55 -18.11 -5.18
N TRP A 297 -4.02 -16.89 -5.24
CA TRP A 297 -2.81 -16.43 -4.56
C TRP A 297 -3.01 -15.01 -4.02
N GLY A 298 -1.97 -14.43 -3.42
CA GLY A 298 -1.98 -13.08 -2.86
C GLY A 298 -1.50 -13.07 -1.42
N PHE A 299 -0.20 -13.28 -1.22
CA PHE A 299 0.40 -13.33 0.12
C PHE A 299 0.93 -11.95 0.47
N SER A 300 0.19 -11.24 1.31
CA SER A 300 0.55 -9.90 1.75
C SER A 300 0.08 -9.64 3.17
N ALA A 301 0.54 -8.54 3.75
CA ALA A 301 0.09 -8.11 5.06
C ALA A 301 -1.44 -7.93 5.07
N CYS A 302 -2.12 -8.48 6.06
CA CYS A 302 -3.56 -8.29 6.21
C CYS A 302 -4.06 -8.70 7.59
N HIS A 303 -5.23 -8.19 7.95
CA HIS A 303 -5.99 -8.69 9.09
C HIS A 303 -6.60 -10.05 8.79
N ALA A 304 -6.56 -10.94 9.76
CA ALA A 304 -7.33 -12.17 9.81
C ALA A 304 -7.78 -12.42 11.26
N PRO A 305 -8.71 -13.36 11.52
CA PRO A 305 -8.97 -13.85 12.86
C PRO A 305 -7.67 -14.37 13.51
N LYS A 306 -7.53 -14.20 14.83
CA LYS A 306 -6.42 -14.76 15.62
C LYS A 306 -6.91 -15.99 16.38
N GLY A 307 -6.07 -17.01 16.50
CA GLY A 307 -6.40 -18.20 17.29
C GLY A 307 -6.08 -19.50 16.56
N TRP A 308 -6.96 -20.49 16.70
CA TRP A 308 -6.81 -21.81 16.09
C TRP A 308 -8.07 -22.21 15.33
N MET A 309 -7.89 -22.92 14.23
CA MET A 309 -8.98 -23.48 13.43
C MET A 309 -8.68 -24.94 13.10
N ARG A 310 -9.70 -25.80 13.14
CA ARG A 310 -9.61 -27.17 12.65
C ARG A 310 -9.92 -27.19 11.15
N LEU A 311 -8.95 -27.63 10.36
CA LEU A 311 -9.07 -27.82 8.91
C LEU A 311 -9.93 -29.06 8.59
N ARG A 312 -10.37 -29.19 7.34
CA ARG A 312 -11.19 -30.33 6.88
C ARG A 312 -10.50 -31.68 7.02
N ASP A 313 -9.18 -31.72 6.87
CA ASP A 313 -8.35 -32.91 7.07
C ASP A 313 -8.04 -33.20 8.55
N GLY A 314 -8.67 -32.46 9.47
CA GLY A 314 -8.51 -32.63 10.91
C GLY A 314 -7.32 -31.88 11.52
N ARG A 315 -6.40 -31.32 10.72
CA ARG A 315 -5.24 -30.57 11.22
C ARG A 315 -5.67 -29.29 11.95
N ARG A 316 -4.87 -28.88 12.95
CA ARG A 316 -5.05 -27.59 13.64
C ARG A 316 -4.16 -26.53 12.99
N GLN A 317 -4.79 -25.52 12.38
CA GLN A 317 -4.12 -24.36 11.80
C GLN A 317 -4.09 -23.22 12.81
N ARG A 318 -2.90 -22.66 13.07
CA ARG A 318 -2.76 -21.40 13.81
C ARG A 318 -3.07 -20.24 12.89
N LEU A 319 -3.93 -19.34 13.35
CA LEU A 319 -4.29 -18.11 12.64
C LEU A 319 -3.57 -16.94 13.30
N LEU A 320 -2.84 -16.18 12.49
CA LEU A 320 -1.85 -15.24 12.98
C LEU A 320 -2.45 -13.92 13.46
N GLY A 321 -3.73 -13.67 13.17
CA GLY A 321 -4.30 -12.34 13.32
C GLY A 321 -3.82 -11.42 12.21
N TYR A 322 -3.49 -10.18 12.57
CA TYR A 322 -2.73 -9.30 11.70
C TYR A 322 -1.29 -9.79 11.55
N ALA A 323 -0.85 -10.03 10.31
CA ALA A 323 0.49 -10.50 10.01
C ALA A 323 0.90 -10.11 8.58
N ALA A 324 2.19 -9.84 8.40
CA ALA A 324 2.84 -9.73 7.09
C ALA A 324 2.99 -11.13 6.48
N ARG A 325 1.94 -11.61 5.80
CA ARG A 325 1.99 -12.88 5.08
C ARG A 325 2.83 -12.73 3.84
N GLY A 326 3.53 -13.78 3.47
CA GLY A 326 4.46 -13.72 2.36
C GLY A 326 4.79 -15.08 1.79
N ALA A 327 5.12 -15.08 0.51
CA ALA A 327 5.55 -16.25 -0.22
C ALA A 327 6.53 -15.84 -1.33
N PRO A 328 7.49 -16.73 -1.68
CA PRO A 328 7.88 -17.93 -0.95
C PRO A 328 8.59 -17.57 0.35
N PHE A 329 8.79 -18.53 1.25
CA PHE A 329 9.59 -18.39 2.49
C PHE A 329 9.08 -17.35 3.52
N GLY A 330 7.80 -16.97 3.47
CA GLY A 330 7.17 -16.10 4.45
C GLY A 330 6.10 -16.80 5.28
N ALA A 331 5.41 -16.02 6.12
CA ALA A 331 4.29 -16.53 6.90
C ALA A 331 3.09 -16.85 6.00
N ASP A 332 2.58 -18.08 6.11
CA ASP A 332 1.39 -18.55 5.39
C ASP A 332 0.48 -19.31 6.36
N ASP A 333 -0.70 -18.75 6.63
CA ASP A 333 -1.73 -19.38 7.48
C ASP A 333 -3.01 -19.72 6.72
N GLY A 334 -2.96 -19.72 5.39
CA GLY A 334 -4.12 -19.98 4.52
C GLY A 334 -5.01 -18.77 4.26
N THR A 335 -4.53 -17.58 4.60
CA THR A 335 -5.22 -16.31 4.38
C THR A 335 -4.51 -15.50 3.27
N LEU A 336 -5.28 -15.07 2.29
CA LEU A 336 -4.82 -14.31 1.12
C LEU A 336 -5.45 -12.93 1.09
N VAL A 337 -4.88 -12.02 0.30
CA VAL A 337 -5.47 -10.71 0.00
C VAL A 337 -6.17 -10.73 -1.37
N ALA A 338 -7.43 -10.29 -1.42
CA ALA A 338 -8.22 -10.31 -2.65
C ALA A 338 -7.75 -9.30 -3.71
N TRP A 339 -7.08 -8.23 -3.28
CA TRP A 339 -6.63 -7.16 -4.16
C TRP A 339 -5.35 -7.49 -4.94
N ALA A 340 -4.61 -8.54 -4.56
CA ALA A 340 -3.31 -8.84 -5.15
C ALA A 340 -3.36 -9.00 -6.68
N PRO A 341 -4.30 -9.78 -7.26
CA PRO A 341 -4.41 -9.87 -8.72
C PRO A 341 -4.77 -8.53 -9.38
N LEU A 342 -5.64 -7.72 -8.76
CA LEU A 342 -5.99 -6.40 -9.33
C LEU A 342 -4.78 -5.45 -9.34
N ALA A 343 -4.01 -5.41 -8.26
CA ALA A 343 -2.81 -4.60 -8.15
C ALA A 343 -1.64 -5.14 -9.01
N GLY A 344 -1.65 -6.43 -9.33
CA GLY A 344 -0.65 -7.10 -10.16
C GLY A 344 -0.83 -6.92 -11.67
N LEU A 345 -1.97 -6.37 -12.13
CA LEU A 345 -2.26 -6.18 -13.56
C LEU A 345 -1.14 -5.50 -14.37
N PRO A 346 -0.46 -4.44 -13.88
CA PRO A 346 0.63 -3.80 -14.62
C PRO A 346 1.87 -4.70 -14.83
N PHE A 347 2.00 -5.79 -14.08
CA PHE A 347 3.20 -6.62 -14.02
C PHE A 347 2.98 -7.99 -14.69
N ALA A 348 1.81 -8.60 -14.49
CA ALA A 348 1.47 -9.93 -15.00
C ALA A 348 0.00 -9.98 -15.43
N PRO A 349 -0.39 -9.30 -16.52
CA PRO A 349 -1.79 -9.03 -16.84
C PRO A 349 -2.64 -10.29 -17.04
N ASP A 350 -2.23 -11.21 -17.91
CA ASP A 350 -3.01 -12.41 -18.24
C ASP A 350 -3.23 -13.29 -16.99
N ASP A 351 -2.15 -13.51 -16.26
CA ASP A 351 -2.12 -14.25 -15.01
C ASP A 351 -3.02 -13.65 -13.93
N CYS A 352 -3.03 -12.31 -13.84
CA CYS A 352 -3.84 -11.58 -12.88
C CYS A 352 -5.33 -11.60 -13.27
N LEU A 353 -5.66 -11.52 -14.56
CA LEU A 353 -7.04 -11.62 -15.04
C LEU A 353 -7.64 -13.01 -14.84
N ASP A 354 -6.86 -14.06 -15.10
CA ASP A 354 -7.24 -15.44 -14.77
C ASP A 354 -7.55 -15.59 -13.28
N SER A 355 -6.70 -15.01 -12.43
CA SER A 355 -6.90 -14.98 -10.99
C SER A 355 -8.13 -14.19 -10.56
N LEU A 356 -8.39 -13.03 -11.16
CA LEU A 356 -9.59 -12.23 -10.88
C LEU A 356 -10.86 -13.00 -11.25
N SER A 357 -10.89 -13.60 -12.44
CA SER A 357 -12.00 -14.44 -12.90
C SER A 357 -12.23 -15.62 -11.96
N HIS A 358 -11.16 -16.30 -11.54
CA HIS A 358 -11.22 -17.41 -10.60
C HIS A 358 -11.77 -16.98 -9.23
N LEU A 359 -11.28 -15.86 -8.69
CA LEU A 359 -11.73 -15.28 -7.42
C LEU A 359 -13.24 -14.99 -7.44
N LEU A 360 -13.73 -14.34 -8.48
CA LEU A 360 -15.14 -13.96 -8.57
C LEU A 360 -16.06 -15.17 -8.73
N ALA A 361 -15.64 -16.18 -9.49
CA ALA A 361 -16.39 -17.43 -9.64
C ALA A 361 -16.50 -18.19 -8.30
N HIS A 362 -15.41 -18.27 -7.53
CA HIS A 362 -15.37 -19.04 -6.28
C HIS A 362 -15.94 -18.32 -5.07
N PHE A 363 -15.83 -16.99 -5.04
CA PHE A 363 -16.21 -16.16 -3.90
C PHE A 363 -17.34 -15.18 -4.23
N ARG A 364 -18.21 -15.51 -5.20
CA ARG A 364 -19.34 -14.66 -5.65
C ARG A 364 -20.12 -13.93 -4.55
N HIS A 365 -20.28 -14.56 -3.38
CA HIS A 365 -20.99 -14.01 -2.23
C HIS A 365 -20.22 -12.90 -1.51
N CYS A 366 -18.89 -12.92 -1.55
CA CYS A 366 -18.01 -11.86 -1.05
C CYS A 366 -17.97 -10.63 -1.97
N PHE A 367 -18.38 -10.80 -3.24
CA PHE A 367 -18.36 -9.77 -4.28
C PHE A 367 -19.77 -9.40 -4.77
N ALA A 368 -20.82 -9.82 -4.03
CA ALA A 368 -22.23 -9.62 -4.42
C ALA A 368 -22.75 -8.20 -4.09
N THR A 369 -22.12 -7.52 -3.13
CA THR A 369 -22.32 -6.10 -2.86
C THR A 369 -21.32 -5.28 -3.67
N ALA A 370 -21.69 -4.08 -4.13
CA ALA A 370 -20.85 -3.21 -4.96
C ALA A 370 -19.45 -2.89 -4.39
N ALA A 371 -19.20 -3.15 -3.11
CA ALA A 371 -17.88 -3.06 -2.50
C ALA A 371 -16.96 -4.21 -2.94
N PHE A 372 -15.84 -3.88 -3.60
CA PHE A 372 -14.73 -4.82 -3.76
C PHE A 372 -14.14 -5.08 -2.37
N PRO A 373 -14.14 -6.32 -1.85
CA PRO A 373 -13.50 -6.62 -0.59
C PRO A 373 -12.00 -6.31 -0.71
N ALA A 374 -11.58 -5.16 -0.17
CA ALA A 374 -10.21 -4.93 0.31
C ALA A 374 -9.83 -5.92 1.46
N ALA A 375 -10.75 -6.82 1.80
CA ALA A 375 -10.64 -7.82 2.83
C ALA A 375 -9.70 -8.98 2.44
N SER A 376 -9.23 -9.66 3.47
CA SER A 376 -8.58 -10.94 3.31
C SER A 376 -9.61 -12.03 2.99
N ILE A 377 -9.22 -12.95 2.12
CA ILE A 377 -9.98 -14.14 1.77
C ILE A 377 -9.30 -15.33 2.42
N ARG A 378 -10.08 -16.22 3.02
CA ARG A 378 -9.58 -17.47 3.55
C ARG A 378 -9.84 -18.59 2.56
N ALA A 379 -8.77 -19.20 2.06
CA ALA A 379 -8.85 -20.38 1.23
C ALA A 379 -9.27 -21.61 2.09
N CYS A 380 -8.79 -21.67 3.34
CA CYS A 380 -9.10 -22.74 4.29
C CYS A 380 -10.57 -22.79 4.73
N ARG A 381 -11.20 -23.96 4.60
CA ARG A 381 -12.56 -24.21 5.10
C ARG A 381 -12.51 -24.87 6.48
N ALA A 382 -13.26 -24.33 7.44
CA ALA A 382 -13.52 -25.02 8.71
C ALA A 382 -14.45 -26.23 8.48
N GLN A 383 -14.40 -27.20 9.39
CA GLN A 383 -15.33 -28.34 9.39
C GLN A 383 -16.77 -27.81 9.45
N GLY A 384 -17.60 -28.16 8.45
CA GLY A 384 -19.00 -27.73 8.37
C GLY A 384 -19.26 -26.30 7.85
N ALA A 385 -18.25 -25.49 7.51
CA ALA A 385 -18.44 -24.10 7.06
C ALA A 385 -18.17 -23.89 5.55
N ARG A 386 -18.87 -22.93 4.95
CA ARG A 386 -18.49 -22.33 3.64
C ARG A 386 -17.18 -21.55 3.80
N ALA A 387 -16.49 -21.26 2.69
CA ALA A 387 -15.29 -20.40 2.73
C ALA A 387 -15.65 -19.06 3.40
N GLY A 388 -14.82 -18.60 4.33
CA GLY A 388 -15.09 -17.41 5.14
C GLY A 388 -14.37 -16.18 4.62
N SER A 389 -15.05 -15.04 4.60
CA SER A 389 -14.45 -13.72 4.48
C SER A 389 -14.45 -13.03 5.85
N THR A 390 -13.46 -12.20 6.13
CA THR A 390 -13.60 -11.22 7.21
C THR A 390 -14.42 -10.04 6.70
N THR A 391 -15.47 -9.67 7.42
CA THR A 391 -16.27 -8.47 7.12
C THR A 391 -15.51 -7.21 7.55
N GLY A 392 -15.13 -6.38 6.58
CA GLY A 392 -14.45 -5.10 6.76
C GLY A 392 -13.45 -4.83 5.61
N LEU A 393 -13.64 -3.72 4.92
CA LEU A 393 -12.67 -3.17 3.96
C LEU A 393 -11.55 -2.47 4.74
N SER A 394 -10.34 -2.48 4.21
CA SER A 394 -9.20 -1.76 4.76
C SER A 394 -8.77 -0.71 3.74
N GLY A 395 -8.57 0.53 4.16
CA GLY A 395 -8.04 1.61 3.29
C GLY A 395 -6.62 1.32 2.82
N LEU A 396 -5.89 0.50 3.57
CA LEU A 396 -4.68 -0.20 3.16
C LEU A 396 -4.60 -1.58 3.81
N THR A 397 -3.98 -2.55 3.13
CA THR A 397 -3.31 -3.63 3.86
C THR A 397 -2.10 -3.06 4.56
N ARG A 398 -2.26 -2.83 5.87
CA ARG A 398 -1.24 -2.22 6.74
C ARG A 398 0.15 -2.83 6.44
N GLY A 399 1.16 -1.98 6.35
CA GLY A 399 2.57 -2.37 6.34
C GLY A 399 3.07 -2.43 7.79
N CYS A 400 3.81 -3.49 8.11
CA CYS A 400 4.53 -3.77 9.36
C CYS A 400 3.74 -3.76 10.70
N PRO A 401 3.86 -4.80 11.56
CA PRO A 401 3.45 -4.69 12.96
C PRO A 401 4.44 -3.79 13.71
N SER A 402 3.93 -2.79 14.42
CA SER A 402 4.69 -1.89 15.31
C SER A 402 5.36 -2.59 16.48
#